data_AF-A0A740BN46-F1
#
_entry.id   AF-A0A740BN46-F1
#
_cell.length_a   1.000
_cell.length_b   1.000
_cell.length_c   1.000
_cell.angle_alpha   90.00
_cell.angle_beta   90.00
_cell.angle_gamma   90.00
#
_symmetry.space_group_name_H-M   'P 1'
#
loop_
_entity.id
_entity.type
_entity.pdbx_description
1 polymer ?
#
loop_
_entity_poly.entity_id
_entity_poly.type
_entity_poly.pdbx_seq_one_letter_code
_entity_poly.pdbx_strand_id
1 'polypeptide(L)'
;APFASVYLEEDALVMGKATLEIREFMAALGLSVNQESNIPDDHISCVLELTTLLLANTRQTSQYRSTLTQYINNYLTKWVPLYIEKIKTHAQTTTLYTVADILFYWLDELKREYQYE
;
A
#
# COMPACT_ATOMS: atom_id res chain seq x y z
N ALA A 1 -11.62 -6.62 2.88
CA ALA A 1 -11.69 -5.26 3.44
C ALA A 1 -10.46 -4.49 2.98
N PRO A 2 -10.43 -3.15 2.93
CA PRO A 2 -9.33 -2.39 2.34
C PRO A 2 -8.17 -2.07 3.30
N PHE A 3 -7.80 -2.99 4.21
CA PHE A 3 -6.79 -2.78 5.25
C PHE A 3 -5.72 -3.88 5.18
N ALA A 4 -4.44 -3.53 5.29
CA ALA A 4 -3.36 -4.52 5.23
C ALA A 4 -3.44 -5.57 6.34
N SER A 5 -3.79 -5.15 7.56
CA SER A 5 -3.96 -6.02 8.74
C SER A 5 -4.92 -7.19 8.49
N VAL A 6 -5.97 -6.98 7.70
CA VAL A 6 -6.95 -8.03 7.32
C VAL A 6 -6.34 -9.14 6.46
N TYR A 7 -5.24 -8.86 5.76
CA TYR A 7 -4.55 -9.83 4.89
C TYR A 7 -3.26 -10.38 5.48
N LEU A 8 -2.59 -9.60 6.34
CA LEU A 8 -1.27 -9.94 6.87
C LEU A 8 -1.32 -10.66 8.21
N GLU A 9 -2.48 -10.67 8.89
CA GLU A 9 -2.62 -11.18 10.24
C GLU A 9 -3.66 -12.31 10.30
N GLU A 10 -3.42 -13.31 11.17
CA GLU A 10 -4.23 -14.53 11.26
C GLU A 10 -5.68 -14.24 11.67
N ASP A 11 -5.88 -13.27 12.54
CA ASP A 11 -7.21 -12.91 13.06
C ASP A 11 -8.05 -12.09 12.06
N ALA A 12 -7.42 -11.60 10.98
CA ALA A 12 -8.04 -10.77 9.95
C ALA A 12 -8.81 -9.54 10.50
N LEU A 13 -8.32 -8.97 11.60
CA LEU A 13 -8.89 -7.77 12.25
C LEU A 13 -8.18 -6.49 11.79
N VAL A 14 -8.89 -5.37 11.86
CA VAL A 14 -8.32 -4.03 11.62
C VAL A 14 -7.54 -3.54 12.85
N MET A 15 -6.68 -2.53 12.67
CA MET A 15 -5.88 -1.94 13.74
C MET A 15 -4.89 -2.93 14.38
N GLY A 16 -4.43 -3.88 13.58
CA GLY A 16 -3.46 -4.90 13.99
C GLY A 16 -2.01 -4.42 13.91
N LYS A 17 -1.09 -5.39 13.94
CA LYS A 17 0.36 -5.15 13.84
C LYS A 17 0.73 -4.40 12.56
N ALA A 18 0.11 -4.71 11.42
CA ALA A 18 0.40 -4.05 10.15
C ALA A 18 0.08 -2.55 10.18
N THR A 19 -0.98 -2.16 10.92
CA THR A 19 -1.33 -0.74 11.13
C THR A 19 -0.26 -0.01 11.93
N LEU A 20 0.31 -0.65 12.96
CA LEU A 20 1.41 -0.06 13.73
C LEU A 20 2.70 0.03 12.89
N GLU A 21 3.05 -1.03 12.17
CA GLU A 21 4.25 -1.08 11.33
C GLU A 21 4.27 0.05 10.28
N ILE A 22 3.14 0.28 9.58
CA ILE A 22 3.08 1.36 8.59
C ILE A 22 3.07 2.75 9.23
N ARG A 23 2.47 2.90 10.41
CA ARG A 23 2.50 4.15 11.17
C ARG A 23 3.92 4.51 11.59
N GLU A 24 4.67 3.55 12.12
CA GLU A 24 6.08 3.73 12.50
C GLU A 24 6.96 4.05 11.28
N PHE A 25 6.71 3.38 10.15
CA PHE A 25 7.39 3.67 8.89
C PHE A 25 7.13 5.11 8.41
N MET A 26 5.88 5.57 8.43
CA MET A 26 5.54 6.96 8.09
C MET A 26 6.16 7.95 9.07
N ALA A 27 6.12 7.67 10.37
CA ALA A 27 6.70 8.52 11.40
C ALA A 27 8.22 8.69 11.21
N ALA A 28 8.94 7.64 10.81
CA ALA A 28 10.36 7.71 10.48
C ALA A 28 10.67 8.62 9.27
N LEU A 29 9.68 8.88 8.41
CA LEU A 29 9.75 9.82 7.29
C LEU A 29 9.23 11.23 7.67
N GLY A 30 8.84 11.44 8.93
CA GLY A 30 8.21 12.69 9.38
C GLY A 30 6.77 12.85 8.91
N LEU A 31 6.09 11.76 8.56
CA LEU A 31 4.72 11.72 8.07
C LEU A 31 3.76 11.13 9.11
N SER A 32 2.49 11.52 9.02
CA SER A 32 1.40 10.94 9.81
C SER A 32 0.09 11.05 9.04
N VAL A 33 -0.79 10.05 9.18
CA VAL A 33 -2.16 10.15 8.65
C VAL A 33 -2.97 11.13 9.49
N ASN A 34 -3.81 11.93 8.83
CA ASN A 34 -4.70 12.86 9.52
C ASN A 34 -5.66 12.09 10.44
N GLN A 35 -5.56 12.33 11.75
CA GLN A 35 -6.36 11.67 12.77
C GLN A 35 -7.86 12.01 12.70
N GLU A 36 -8.23 13.15 12.11
CA GLU A 36 -9.64 13.52 11.90
C GLU A 36 -10.37 12.57 10.94
N SER A 37 -9.63 11.83 10.11
CA SER A 37 -10.22 10.87 9.17
C SER A 37 -10.78 9.61 9.85
N ASN A 38 -10.31 9.28 11.07
CA ASN A 38 -10.60 8.03 11.78
C ASN A 38 -10.40 6.76 10.91
N ILE A 39 -9.49 6.81 9.94
CA ILE A 39 -9.13 5.69 9.08
C ILE A 39 -7.79 5.11 9.57
N PRO A 40 -7.71 3.79 9.82
CA PRO A 40 -6.44 3.11 10.11
C PRO A 40 -5.36 3.39 9.05
N ASP A 41 -4.13 3.59 9.51
CA ASP A 41 -2.97 3.94 8.67
C ASP A 41 -2.67 2.90 7.56
N ASP A 42 -3.12 1.66 7.74
CA ASP A 42 -2.95 0.56 6.77
C ASP A 42 -4.08 0.45 5.74
N HIS A 43 -4.97 1.44 5.68
CA HIS A 43 -5.99 1.51 4.64
C HIS A 43 -5.37 1.71 3.25
N ILE A 44 -5.93 1.08 2.21
CA ILE A 44 -5.40 1.12 0.83
C ILE A 44 -5.18 2.56 0.34
N SER A 45 -6.07 3.51 0.69
CA SER A 45 -5.92 4.91 0.28
C SER A 45 -4.65 5.55 0.87
N CYS A 46 -4.36 5.34 2.15
CA CYS A 46 -3.15 5.85 2.81
C CYS A 46 -1.89 5.21 2.20
N VAL A 47 -1.96 3.90 1.93
CA VAL A 47 -0.89 3.12 1.30
C VAL A 47 -0.58 3.63 -0.12
N LEU A 48 -1.60 3.96 -0.92
CA LEU A 48 -1.44 4.54 -2.25
C LEU A 48 -0.90 5.98 -2.19
N GLU A 49 -1.40 6.80 -1.26
CA GLU A 49 -0.93 8.17 -1.06
C GLU A 49 0.54 8.22 -0.61
N LEU A 50 0.96 7.33 0.30
CA LEU A 50 2.36 7.20 0.65
C LEU A 50 3.22 6.82 -0.57
N THR A 51 2.70 5.94 -1.44
CA THR A 51 3.42 5.55 -2.67
C THR A 51 3.60 6.75 -3.60
N THR A 52 2.56 7.57 -3.81
CA THR A 52 2.63 8.74 -4.70
C THR A 52 3.55 9.81 -4.13
N LEU A 53 3.52 10.04 -2.81
CA LEU A 53 4.44 10.95 -2.11
C LEU A 53 5.90 10.51 -2.28
N LEU A 54 6.21 9.23 -2.04
CA LEU A 54 7.57 8.71 -2.23
C LEU A 54 8.02 8.85 -3.69
N LEU A 55 7.18 8.45 -4.66
CA LEU A 55 7.45 8.56 -6.09
C LEU A 55 7.78 10.00 -6.51
N ALA A 56 6.98 10.98 -6.07
CA ALA A 56 7.17 12.39 -6.40
C ALA A 56 8.52 12.95 -5.93
N ASN A 57 9.11 12.36 -4.88
CA ASN A 57 10.36 12.83 -4.29
C ASN A 57 11.59 12.01 -4.71
N THR A 58 11.43 10.93 -5.49
CA THR A 58 12.55 10.08 -5.97
C THR A 58 13.65 10.84 -6.73
N ARG A 59 13.30 11.94 -7.40
CA ARG A 59 14.25 12.78 -8.14
C ARG A 59 15.04 13.75 -7.27
N GLN A 60 14.63 13.96 -6.02
CA GLN A 60 15.25 14.94 -5.12
C GLN A 60 16.47 14.35 -4.40
N THR A 61 16.38 13.10 -3.96
CA THR A 61 17.48 12.38 -3.31
C THR A 61 17.34 10.87 -3.52
N SER A 62 18.48 10.17 -3.62
CA SER A 62 18.54 8.71 -3.71
C SER A 62 17.89 8.01 -2.52
N GLN A 63 17.78 8.67 -1.37
CA GLN A 63 17.13 8.14 -0.17
C GLN A 63 15.63 7.86 -0.39
N TYR A 64 14.92 8.69 -1.17
CA TYR A 64 13.50 8.42 -1.45
C TYR A 64 13.33 7.20 -2.35
N ARG A 65 14.25 7.00 -3.31
CA ARG A 65 14.25 5.80 -4.15
C ARG A 65 14.47 4.54 -3.32
N SER A 66 15.49 4.51 -2.45
CA SER A 66 15.74 3.34 -1.59
C SER A 66 14.59 3.09 -0.60
N THR A 67 14.00 4.14 -0.04
CA THR A 67 12.83 4.06 0.84
C THR A 67 11.63 3.47 0.12
N LEU A 68 11.37 3.91 -1.13
CA LEU A 68 10.31 3.38 -1.97
C LEU A 68 10.55 1.91 -2.33
N THR A 69 11.78 1.53 -2.70
CA THR A 69 12.14 0.13 -2.95
C THR A 69 11.87 -0.74 -1.72
N GLN A 70 12.29 -0.30 -0.54
CA GLN A 70 12.04 -1.01 0.73
C GLN A 70 10.55 -1.14 0.99
N TYR A 71 9.78 -0.07 0.83
CA TYR A 71 8.34 -0.05 1.03
C TYR A 71 7.59 -1.01 0.09
N ILE A 72 7.94 -0.99 -1.21
CA ILE A 72 7.34 -1.89 -2.21
C ILE A 72 7.62 -3.35 -1.83
N ASN A 73 8.89 -3.69 -1.58
CA ASN A 73 9.31 -5.07 -1.37
C ASN A 73 8.90 -5.62 -0.01
N ASN A 74 8.84 -4.79 1.03
CA ASN A 74 8.61 -5.26 2.40
C ASN A 74 7.20 -5.01 2.92
N TYR A 75 6.38 -4.22 2.24
CA TYR A 75 5.01 -3.91 2.68
C TYR A 75 3.98 -4.07 1.55
N LEU A 76 4.09 -3.28 0.48
CA LEU A 76 3.06 -3.21 -0.57
C LEU A 76 2.79 -4.56 -1.24
N THR A 77 3.86 -5.27 -1.61
CA THR A 77 3.77 -6.57 -2.31
C THR A 77 3.23 -7.71 -1.45
N LYS A 78 3.20 -7.56 -0.11
CA LYS A 78 2.74 -8.63 0.79
C LYS A 78 1.22 -8.79 0.82
N TRP A 79 0.46 -7.72 0.55
CA TRP A 79 -0.99 -7.74 0.74
C TRP A 79 -1.80 -7.20 -0.44
N VAL A 80 -1.27 -6.22 -1.19
CA VAL A 80 -2.02 -5.59 -2.29
C VAL A 80 -2.40 -6.59 -3.40
N PRO A 81 -1.55 -7.57 -3.79
CA PRO A 81 -1.96 -8.62 -4.73
C PRO A 81 -3.17 -9.43 -4.24
N LEU A 82 -3.20 -9.78 -2.95
CA LEU A 82 -4.32 -10.51 -2.33
C LEU A 82 -5.58 -9.65 -2.25
N TYR A 83 -5.42 -8.35 -1.97
CA TYR A 83 -6.51 -7.38 -1.99
C TYR A 83 -7.15 -7.26 -3.37
N ILE A 84 -6.34 -7.12 -4.42
CA ILE A 84 -6.78 -7.09 -5.82
C ILE A 84 -7.53 -8.39 -6.16
N GLU A 85 -6.94 -9.55 -5.85
CA GLU A 85 -7.57 -10.85 -6.14
C GLU A 85 -8.94 -10.95 -5.48
N LYS A 86 -9.06 -10.59 -4.20
CA LYS A 86 -10.35 -10.59 -3.50
C LYS A 86 -11.38 -9.69 -4.18
N ILE A 87 -11.00 -8.51 -4.66
CA ILE A 87 -11.93 -7.66 -5.42
C ILE A 87 -12.34 -8.35 -6.71
N LYS A 88 -11.38 -8.85 -7.51
CA LYS A 88 -11.68 -9.48 -8.80
C LYS A 88 -12.57 -10.72 -8.66
N THR A 89 -12.43 -11.49 -7.58
CA THR A 89 -13.27 -12.66 -7.31
C THR A 89 -14.68 -12.30 -6.84
N HIS A 90 -14.86 -11.21 -6.09
CA HIS A 90 -16.13 -10.91 -5.41
C HIS A 90 -16.85 -9.65 -5.92
N ALA A 91 -16.25 -8.89 -6.83
CA ALA A 91 -16.86 -7.69 -7.38
C ALA A 91 -18.16 -8.05 -8.09
N GLN A 92 -19.25 -7.41 -7.67
CA GLN A 92 -20.57 -7.54 -8.30
C GLN A 92 -20.79 -6.53 -9.43
N THR A 93 -19.87 -5.57 -9.58
CA THR A 93 -19.94 -4.52 -10.60
C THR A 93 -18.70 -4.54 -11.47
N THR A 94 -18.89 -4.31 -12.77
CA THR A 94 -17.79 -4.15 -13.72
C THR A 94 -16.85 -3.02 -13.29
N THR A 95 -17.39 -1.92 -12.75
CA THR A 95 -16.59 -0.78 -12.29
C THR A 95 -15.55 -1.18 -11.25
N LEU A 96 -15.92 -1.91 -10.19
CA LEU A 96 -14.97 -2.32 -9.16
C LEU A 96 -13.95 -3.32 -9.69
N TYR A 97 -14.38 -4.24 -10.57
CA TYR A 97 -13.46 -5.16 -11.24
C TYR A 97 -12.43 -4.41 -12.09
N THR A 98 -12.87 -3.45 -12.90
CA THR A 98 -11.98 -2.64 -13.75
C THR A 98 -10.99 -1.81 -12.92
N VAL A 99 -11.43 -1.23 -11.80
CA VAL A 99 -10.52 -0.50 -10.90
C VAL A 99 -9.45 -1.44 -10.31
N ALA A 100 -9.82 -2.66 -9.93
CA ALA A 100 -8.86 -3.65 -9.45
C ALA A 100 -7.87 -4.08 -10.55
N ASP A 101 -8.31 -4.19 -11.81
CA ASP A 101 -7.42 -4.44 -12.95
C ASP A 101 -6.43 -3.30 -13.19
N ILE A 102 -6.87 -2.05 -13.12
CA ILE A 102 -5.97 -0.89 -13.24
C ILE A 102 -4.93 -0.91 -12.11
N LEU A 103 -5.37 -1.18 -10.87
CA LEU A 103 -4.47 -1.28 -9.72
C LEU A 103 -3.46 -2.42 -9.89
N PHE A 104 -3.87 -3.56 -10.47
CA PHE A 104 -2.97 -4.66 -10.80
C PHE A 104 -1.88 -4.24 -11.77
N TYR A 105 -2.24 -3.63 -12.90
CA TYR A 105 -1.25 -3.21 -13.90
C TYR A 105 -0.30 -2.15 -13.36
N TRP A 106 -0.81 -1.20 -12.56
CA TRP A 106 0.02 -0.20 -11.89
C TRP A 106 1.01 -0.84 -10.91
N LEU A 107 0.56 -1.80 -10.08
CA LEU A 107 1.45 -2.48 -9.13
C LEU A 107 2.51 -3.31 -9.86
N ASP A 108 2.15 -3.97 -10.95
CA ASP A 108 3.04 -4.78 -11.76
C ASP A 108 4.11 -3.92 -12.47
N GLU A 109 3.73 -2.75 -12.99
CA GLU A 109 4.66 -1.76 -13.52
C GLU A 109 5.60 -1.21 -12.45
N LEU A 110 5.04 -0.81 -11.30
CA LEU A 110 5.82 -0.31 -10.16
C LEU A 110 6.84 -1.35 -9.69
N LYS A 111 6.45 -2.62 -9.60
CA LYS A 111 7.39 -3.70 -9.23
C LYS A 111 8.52 -3.84 -10.25
N ARG A 112 8.22 -3.84 -11.55
CA ARG A 112 9.26 -3.98 -12.60
C ARG A 112 10.30 -2.86 -12.52
N GLU A 113 9.89 -1.63 -12.22
CA GLU A 113 10.81 -0.50 -12.15
C GLU A 113 11.75 -0.56 -10.91
N TYR A 114 11.31 -1.22 -9.84
CA TYR A 114 12.01 -1.27 -8.54
C TYR A 114 12.49 -2.68 -8.12
N GLN A 115 12.40 -3.69 -9.01
CA GLN A 115 12.89 -5.07 -8.80
C GLN A 115 14.34 -5.32 -9.27
N TYR A 116 14.95 -4.42 -10.04
CA TYR A 116 16.28 -4.62 -10.67
C TYR A 116 17.45 -3.93 -9.94
N GLU A 117 17.37 -3.75 -8.61
CA GLU A 117 18.49 -3.28 -7.78
C GLU A 117 18.89 -4.33 -6.73
#